data_AF-A0A1V5SAA3-F1
#
_entry.id   AF-A0A1V5SAA3-F1
#
_cell.length_a   1.000
_cell.length_b   1.000
_cell.length_c   1.000
_cell.angle_alpha   90.00
_cell.angle_beta   90.00
_cell.angle_gamma   90.00
#
_symmetry.space_group_name_H-M   'P 1'
#
loop_
_entity.id
_entity.type
_entity.pdbx_description
1 polymer ?
#
loop_
_entity_poly.entity_id
_entity_poly.type
_entity_poly.pdbx_seq_one_letter_code
_entity_poly.pdbx_strand_id
1 'polypeptide(L)'
;MTLLEIARIYTDLVRAEREIPEEEHQAKETINALRTKYHEMLMAKMREDRVDFLDRFDAANKAFELVRESETKYGAQTEEKRQ
;
A
#
# COMPACT_ATOMS: atom_id res chain seq x y z
N MET A 1 -14.17 1.93 -1.25
CA MET A 1 -12.84 1.31 -1.15
C MET A 1 -12.37 1.40 0.29
N THR A 2 -11.95 0.29 0.87
CA THR A 2 -11.48 0.18 2.24
C THR A 2 -10.05 0.70 2.38
N LEU A 3 -9.62 1.03 3.59
CA LEU A 3 -8.23 1.40 3.85
C LEU A 3 -7.24 0.31 3.41
N LEU A 4 -7.58 -0.96 3.61
CA LEU A 4 -6.77 -2.10 3.18
C LEU A 4 -6.61 -2.17 1.65
N GLU A 5 -7.69 -1.95 0.90
CA GLU A 5 -7.63 -1.93 -0.56
C GLU A 5 -6.72 -0.81 -1.08
N ILE A 6 -6.82 0.39 -0.50
CA ILE A 6 -5.95 1.52 -0.85
C ILE A 6 -4.49 1.21 -0.50
N ALA A 7 -4.24 0.65 0.69
CA ALA A 7 -2.91 0.27 1.12
C ALA A 7 -2.27 -0.79 0.21
N ARG A 8 -3.06 -1.76 -0.28
CA ARG A 8 -2.62 -2.75 -1.26
C ARG A 8 -2.23 -2.10 -2.58
N ILE A 9 -3.10 -1.28 -3.17
CA ILE A 9 -2.81 -0.59 -4.43
C ILE A 9 -1.58 0.30 -4.31
N TYR A 10 -1.47 1.08 -3.22
CA TYR A 10 -0.28 1.88 -2.95
C TYR A 10 0.99 1.03 -2.87
N THR A 11 0.95 -0.09 -2.14
CA THR A 11 2.08 -1.01 -2.00
C THR A 11 2.48 -1.63 -3.34
N ASP A 12 1.51 -2.02 -4.15
CA ASP A 12 1.74 -2.61 -5.47
C ASP A 12 2.35 -1.57 -6.42
N LEU A 13 1.92 -0.31 -6.37
CA LEU A 13 2.52 0.78 -7.15
C LEU A 13 3.98 1.05 -6.76
N VAL A 14 4.30 0.99 -5.45
CA VAL A 14 5.70 1.12 -4.98
C VAL A 14 6.56 -0.04 -5.47
N ARG A 15 6.02 -1.27 -5.51
CA ARG A 15 6.72 -2.44 -6.05
C ARG A 15 6.92 -2.31 -7.56
N ALA A 16 5.87 -1.97 -8.30
CA ALA A 16 5.91 -1.79 -9.75
C ALA A 16 6.92 -0.72 -10.17
N GLU A 17 6.97 0.42 -9.47
CA GLU A 17 7.95 1.48 -9.76
C GLU A 17 9.41 1.01 -9.64
N ARG A 18 9.70 0.11 -8.69
CA ARG A 18 11.05 -0.43 -8.46
C ARG A 18 11.46 -1.44 -9.53
N GLU A 19 10.49 -2.09 -10.16
CA GLU A 19 10.71 -3.07 -11.23
C GLU A 19 10.90 -2.41 -12.60
N ILE A 20 10.48 -1.15 -12.77
CA ILE A 20 10.64 -0.42 -14.03
C ILE A 20 12.11 -0.02 -14.25
N PRO A 21 12.72 -0.38 -15.40
CA PRO A 21 14.08 0.02 -15.77
C PRO A 21 14.28 1.55 -15.73
N GLU A 22 15.48 2.02 -15.44
CA GLU A 22 15.76 3.46 -15.34
C GLU A 22 15.54 4.22 -16.64
N GLU A 23 15.73 3.53 -17.77
CA GLU A 23 15.59 4.05 -19.12
C GLU A 23 14.12 4.31 -19.50
N GLU A 24 13.17 3.68 -18.82
CA GLU A 24 11.73 3.82 -19.09
C GLU A 24 11.12 5.01 -18.32
N HIS A 25 11.61 6.22 -18.62
CA HIS A 25 11.21 7.45 -17.94
C HIS A 25 9.68 7.69 -17.95
N GLN A 26 9.02 7.48 -19.08
CA GLN A 26 7.57 7.71 -19.21
C GLN A 26 6.75 6.74 -18.34
N ALA A 27 7.18 5.48 -18.23
CA ALA A 27 6.53 4.50 -17.37
C ALA A 27 6.72 4.87 -15.89
N LYS A 28 7.93 5.28 -15.49
CA LYS A 28 8.22 5.76 -14.13
C LYS A 28 7.39 6.99 -13.76
N GLU A 29 7.28 7.97 -14.63
CA GLU A 29 6.45 9.16 -14.39
C GLU A 29 4.99 8.79 -14.18
N THR A 30 4.46 7.89 -15.03
CA THR A 30 3.08 7.42 -14.93
C THR A 30 2.81 6.71 -13.60
N ILE A 31 3.69 5.78 -13.20
CA ILE A 31 3.57 5.08 -11.91
C ILE A 31 3.74 6.04 -10.74
N ASN A 32 4.66 7.01 -10.81
CA ASN A 32 4.86 7.98 -9.74
C ASN A 32 3.63 8.88 -9.54
N ALA A 33 2.99 9.31 -10.63
CA ALA A 33 1.74 10.06 -10.57
C ALA A 33 0.62 9.24 -9.90
N LEU A 34 0.48 7.96 -10.27
CA LEU A 34 -0.48 7.06 -9.63
C LEU A 34 -0.15 6.82 -8.16
N ARG A 35 1.11 6.55 -7.81
CA ARG A 35 1.57 6.36 -6.43
C ARG A 35 1.24 7.57 -5.56
N THR A 36 1.46 8.77 -6.08
CA THR A 36 1.13 10.03 -5.38
C THR A 36 -0.36 10.12 -5.12
N LYS A 37 -1.19 9.87 -6.15
CA LYS A 37 -2.65 9.88 -6.01
C LYS A 37 -3.13 8.87 -4.95
N TYR A 38 -2.62 7.64 -4.98
CA TYR A 38 -3.03 6.62 -4.02
C TYR A 38 -2.50 6.88 -2.60
N HIS A 39 -1.34 7.53 -2.46
CA HIS A 39 -0.86 7.99 -1.16
C HIS A 39 -1.79 9.07 -0.58
N GLU A 40 -2.22 10.04 -1.39
CA GLU A 40 -3.19 11.05 -0.93
C GLU A 40 -4.52 10.42 -0.51
N MET A 41 -5.02 9.47 -1.30
CA MET A 41 -6.23 8.71 -0.95
C MET A 41 -6.05 7.88 0.32
N LEU A 42 -4.87 7.30 0.53
CA LEU A 42 -4.53 6.53 1.74
C LEU A 42 -4.62 7.44 2.97
N MET A 43 -3.96 8.59 2.95
CA MET A 43 -4.00 9.55 4.05
C MET A 43 -5.40 10.09 4.30
N ALA A 44 -6.16 10.39 3.24
CA ALA A 44 -7.55 10.82 3.37
C ALA A 44 -8.40 9.74 4.05
N LYS A 45 -8.23 8.47 3.64
CA LYS A 45 -8.96 7.35 4.22
C LYS A 45 -8.55 7.06 5.65
N MET A 46 -7.26 7.15 5.98
CA MET A 46 -6.77 7.04 7.36
C MET A 46 -7.43 8.08 8.27
N ARG A 47 -7.55 9.35 7.82
CA ARG A 47 -8.23 10.38 8.59
C ARG A 47 -9.72 10.09 8.75
N GLU A 48 -10.39 9.64 7.69
CA GLU A 48 -11.80 9.25 7.73
C GLU A 48 -12.04 8.12 8.75
N ASP A 49 -11.16 7.13 8.76
CA ASP A 49 -11.22 5.94 9.62
C ASP A 49 -10.57 6.18 11.00
N ARG A 50 -10.15 7.42 11.32
CA ARG A 50 -9.49 7.84 12.57
C ARG A 50 -8.22 7.06 12.90
N VAL A 51 -7.47 6.69 11.88
CA VAL A 51 -6.13 6.12 11.99
C VAL A 51 -5.13 7.29 12.06
N ASP A 52 -4.47 7.40 13.21
CA ASP A 52 -3.44 8.42 13.42
C ASP A 52 -2.16 8.09 12.63
N PHE A 53 -1.61 9.11 11.99
CA PHE A 53 -0.29 9.10 11.37
C PHE A 53 0.42 10.45 11.57
N LEU A 54 1.73 10.41 11.77
CA LEU A 54 2.55 11.60 12.07
C LEU A 54 2.86 12.42 10.81
N ASP A 55 3.18 11.74 9.72
CA ASP A 55 3.55 12.35 8.45
C ASP A 55 3.29 11.39 7.27
N ARG A 56 3.73 11.80 6.07
CA ARG A 56 3.58 11.00 4.85
C ARG A 56 4.36 9.68 4.91
N PHE A 57 5.53 9.66 5.56
CA PHE A 57 6.34 8.43 5.66
C PHE A 57 5.71 7.44 6.63
N ASP A 58 5.17 7.93 7.75
CA ASP A 58 4.42 7.13 8.71
C ASP A 58 3.15 6.54 8.08
N ALA A 59 2.41 7.34 7.29
CA ALA A 59 1.26 6.84 6.55
C ALA A 59 1.64 5.70 5.58
N ALA A 60 2.76 5.84 4.87
CA ALA A 60 3.28 4.80 3.98
C ALA A 60 3.68 3.53 4.77
N ASN A 61 4.38 3.67 5.89
CA ASN A 61 4.78 2.55 6.75
C ASN A 61 3.55 1.78 7.26
N LYS A 62 2.54 2.49 7.75
CA LYS A 62 1.26 1.89 8.19
C LYS A 62 0.55 1.15 7.07
N ALA A 63 0.61 1.63 5.83
CA ALA A 63 0.06 0.87 4.70
C ALA A 63 0.79 -0.46 4.50
N PHE A 64 2.13 -0.46 4.52
CA PHE A 64 2.90 -1.72 4.41
C PHE A 64 2.61 -2.68 5.56
N GLU A 65 2.49 -2.18 6.78
CA GLU A 65 2.12 -2.98 7.95
C GLU A 65 0.72 -3.58 7.81
N LEU A 66 -0.26 -2.79 7.38
CA LEU A 66 -1.64 -3.24 7.18
C LEU A 66 -1.72 -4.35 6.11
N VAL A 67 -0.98 -4.21 5.02
CA VAL A 67 -0.91 -5.24 3.96
C VAL A 67 -0.26 -6.51 4.52
N ARG A 68 0.89 -6.40 5.18
CA ARG A 68 1.63 -7.52 5.78
C ARG A 68 0.78 -8.27 6.81
N GLU A 69 0.12 -7.55 7.72
CA GLU A 69 -0.78 -8.16 8.70
C GLU A 69 -1.94 -8.90 8.04
N SER A 70 -2.47 -8.37 6.94
CA SER A 70 -3.51 -9.06 6.19
C SER A 70 -2.98 -10.38 5.62
N GLU A 71 -1.79 -10.37 5.02
CA GLU A 71 -1.16 -11.57 4.42
C GLU A 71 -0.86 -12.62 5.50
N THR A 72 -0.32 -12.22 6.65
CA THR A 72 -0.05 -13.13 7.78
C THR A 72 -1.33 -13.73 8.37
N LYS A 73 -2.38 -12.92 8.53
CA LYS A 73 -3.69 -13.40 9.06
C LYS A 73 -4.33 -14.42 8.12
N TYR A 74 -4.22 -14.24 6.80
CA TYR A 74 -4.69 -15.24 5.83
C TYR A 74 -3.77 -16.47 5.74
N GLY A 75 -2.45 -16.32 5.87
CA GLY A 75 -1.50 -17.44 5.93
C GLY A 75 -1.75 -18.36 7.12
N ALA A 76 -1.92 -17.80 8.32
CA ALA A 76 -2.20 -18.55 9.54
C ALA A 76 -3.54 -19.31 9.50
N GLN A 77 -4.59 -18.71 8.92
CA GLN A 77 -5.89 -19.38 8.74
C GLN A 77 -5.86 -20.56 7.76
N THR A 78 -4.85 -20.63 6.89
CA THR A 78 -4.70 -21.72 5.92
C THR A 78 -4.00 -22.94 6.53
N GLU A 79 -3.20 -22.74 7.57
CA GLU A 79 -2.51 -23.80 8.30
C GLU A 79 -3.41 -24.47 9.36
N GLU A 80 -4.24 -23.71 10.08
CA GLU A 80 -5.20 -24.27 11.04
C GLU A 80 -6.28 -25.16 10.40
N LYS A 81 -6.60 -24.97 9.11
CA LYS A 81 -7.56 -25.82 8.39
C LYS A 81 -6.96 -27.12 7.84
N ARG A 82 -5.66 -27.34 8.02
CA ARG A 82 -4.94 -28.55 7.56
C ARG A 82 -4.49 -29.48 8.69
N GLN A 83 -4.77 -29.14 9.95
CA GLN A 83 -4.58 -30.01 11.12
C GLN A 83 -5.92 -30.61 11.54
#